data_AF-A0A2Z2KTE8-F1
#
_entry.id   AF-A0A2Z2KTE8-F1
#
_cell.length_a   1.000
_cell.length_b   1.000
_cell.length_c   1.000
_cell.angle_alpha   90.00
_cell.angle_beta   90.00
_cell.angle_gamma   90.00
#
_symmetry.space_group_name_H-M   'P 1'
#
loop_
_entity.id
_entity.type
_entity.pdbx_description
1 polymer ?
#
loop_
_entity_poly.entity_id
_entity_poly.type
_entity_poly.pdbx_seq_one_letter_code
_entity_poly.pdbx_strand_id
1 'polypeptide(L)'
;MKNQLSPILKVEKSAFEFWNFVTFVLKNQDDISNIINWCGESKTRREIDEYLSKKRDKDILNRIYTVSDFCSHFNKDSKSALEDLFQEPLNDYKVSQLNQTNAIKIFEIHSDLPPSTWFMDFLLYT
;
A
#
# COMPACT_ATOMS: atom_id res chain seq x y z
N MET A 1 -0.24 -10.70 14.42
CA MET A 1 0.17 -10.95 13.02
C MET A 1 1.67 -11.21 12.86
N LYS A 2 2.56 -10.23 13.08
CA LYS A 2 4.01 -10.35 12.85
C LYS A 2 4.70 -11.57 13.51
N ASN A 3 4.35 -11.89 14.76
CA ASN A 3 4.89 -13.06 15.46
C ASN A 3 4.52 -14.40 14.80
N GLN A 4 3.36 -14.47 14.17
CA GLN A 4 2.86 -15.65 13.47
C GLN A 4 3.45 -15.77 12.07
N LEU A 5 3.52 -14.66 11.33
CA LEU A 5 3.95 -14.66 9.92
C LEU A 5 5.48 -14.69 9.76
N SER A 6 6.25 -14.14 10.69
CA SER A 6 7.72 -14.08 10.57
C SER A 6 8.41 -15.41 10.27
N PRO A 7 8.13 -16.53 10.96
CA PRO A 7 8.73 -17.82 10.62
C PRO A 7 8.26 -18.37 9.26
N ILE A 8 7.03 -18.07 8.85
CA ILE A 8 6.41 -18.57 7.61
C ILE A 8 6.99 -17.85 6.38
N LEU A 9 7.05 -16.52 6.47
CA LEU A 9 7.59 -15.66 5.41
C LEU A 9 9.12 -15.65 5.39
N LYS A 10 9.78 -16.23 6.40
CA LYS A 10 11.24 -16.21 6.60
C LYS A 10 11.80 -14.79 6.60
N VAL A 11 11.08 -13.86 7.23
CA VAL A 11 11.49 -12.46 7.35
C VAL A 11 11.70 -12.11 8.81
N GLU A 12 12.83 -11.48 9.11
CA GLU A 12 13.14 -11.02 10.45
C GLU A 12 12.08 -10.04 10.96
N LYS A 13 11.79 -10.10 12.26
CA LYS A 13 10.90 -9.14 12.92
C LYS A 13 11.48 -7.72 12.91
N SER A 14 12.77 -7.54 12.66
CA SER A 14 13.41 -6.22 12.54
C SER A 14 13.05 -5.47 11.24
N ALA A 15 12.59 -6.17 10.19
CA ALA A 15 12.31 -5.60 8.88
C ALA A 15 11.05 -4.70 8.86
N PHE A 16 11.15 -3.53 9.49
CA PHE A 16 10.04 -2.64 9.82
C PHE A 16 9.18 -2.28 8.60
N GLU A 17 9.81 -1.81 7.51
CA GLU A 17 9.10 -1.39 6.29
C GLU A 17 8.32 -2.53 5.65
N PHE A 18 8.92 -3.72 5.57
CA PHE A 18 8.23 -4.91 5.08
C PHE A 18 6.99 -5.23 5.93
N TRP A 19 7.13 -5.21 7.26
CA TRP A 19 6.01 -5.52 8.14
C TRP A 19 4.91 -4.46 8.10
N ASN A 20 5.24 -3.19 7.88
CA ASN A 20 4.25 -2.15 7.65
C ASN A 20 3.49 -2.42 6.36
N PHE A 21 4.19 -2.76 5.28
CA PHE A 21 3.56 -3.10 4.01
C PHE A 21 2.65 -4.35 4.12
N VAL A 22 3.13 -5.41 4.78
CA VAL A 22 2.33 -6.62 5.04
C VAL A 22 1.07 -6.29 5.84
N THR A 23 1.18 -5.43 6.85
CA THR A 23 0.02 -5.01 7.67
C THR A 23 -0.98 -4.19 6.86
N PHE A 24 -0.48 -3.35 5.95
CA PHE A 24 -1.32 -2.55 5.07
C PHE A 24 -2.07 -3.42 4.04
N VAL A 25 -1.37 -4.38 3.42
CA VAL A 25 -1.92 -5.23 2.37
C VAL A 25 -2.85 -6.30 2.95
N LEU A 26 -2.45 -6.99 4.03
CA LEU A 26 -3.23 -8.07 4.63
C LEU A 26 -4.23 -7.52 5.66
N LYS A 27 -5.35 -6.96 5.18
CA LYS A 27 -6.31 -6.19 5.99
C LYS A 27 -7.18 -7.06 6.91
N ASN A 28 -7.37 -8.35 6.60
CA ASN A 28 -8.27 -9.25 7.34
C ASN A 28 -7.66 -10.64 7.59
N GLN A 29 -8.35 -11.45 8.39
CA GLN A 29 -7.89 -12.81 8.75
C GLN A 29 -7.88 -13.77 7.56
N ASP A 30 -8.73 -13.55 6.55
CA ASP A 30 -8.75 -14.38 5.35
C ASP A 30 -7.49 -14.14 4.51
N ASP A 31 -7.06 -12.89 4.36
CA ASP A 31 -5.80 -12.53 3.70
C ASP A 31 -4.60 -13.18 4.38
N ILE A 32 -4.58 -13.16 5.72
CA ILE A 32 -3.53 -13.81 6.53
C ILE A 32 -3.56 -15.32 6.33
N SER A 33 -4.74 -15.94 6.34
CA SER A 33 -4.88 -17.39 6.14
C SER A 33 -4.47 -17.81 4.73
N ASN A 34 -4.83 -17.00 3.73
CA ASN A 34 -4.49 -17.24 2.32
C ASN A 34 -2.98 -17.19 2.08
N ILE A 35 -2.27 -16.19 2.62
CA ILE A 35 -0.82 -16.12 2.44
C ILE A 35 -0.10 -17.24 3.20
N ILE A 36 -0.60 -17.65 4.38
CA ILE A 36 -0.03 -18.78 5.14
C ILE A 36 -0.17 -20.08 4.34
N ASN A 37 -1.37 -20.35 3.82
CA ASN A 37 -1.62 -21.54 3.01
C ASN A 37 -0.78 -21.54 1.73
N TRP A 38 -0.67 -20.38 1.07
CA TRP A 38 0.11 -20.24 -0.16
C TRP A 38 1.63 -20.35 0.06
N CYS A 39 2.13 -19.91 1.22
CA CYS A 39 3.56 -19.98 1.56
C CYS A 39 4.05 -21.39 1.93
N GLY A 40 3.15 -22.34 2.22
CA GLY A 40 3.42 -23.64 2.84
C GLY A 40 4.75 -24.32 2.45
N GLU A 41 5.01 -24.55 1.17
CA GLU A 41 6.06 -25.46 0.70
C GLU A 41 7.39 -24.81 0.25
N SER A 42 7.78 -23.66 0.81
CA SER A 42 9.07 -22.96 0.52
C SER A 42 9.00 -21.91 -0.58
N LYS A 43 8.27 -20.83 -0.32
CA LYS A 43 8.36 -19.63 -1.14
C LYS A 43 9.65 -18.86 -0.86
N THR A 44 10.29 -18.43 -1.93
CA THR A 44 11.40 -17.50 -1.88
C THR A 44 10.91 -16.11 -1.49
N ARG A 45 11.83 -15.25 -1.04
CA ARG A 45 11.48 -13.87 -0.68
C ARG A 45 10.84 -13.11 -1.85
N ARG A 46 11.40 -13.28 -3.05
CA ARG A 46 10.88 -12.67 -4.28
C ARG A 46 9.44 -13.08 -4.56
N GLU A 47 9.10 -14.36 -4.44
CA GLU A 47 7.74 -14.83 -4.65
C GLU A 47 6.76 -14.23 -3.64
N ILE A 48 7.18 -14.07 -2.37
CA ILE A 48 6.37 -13.41 -1.33
C ILE A 48 6.13 -11.94 -1.69
N ASP A 49 7.17 -11.22 -2.11
CA ASP A 49 7.05 -9.82 -2.52
C ASP A 49 6.15 -9.68 -3.77
N GLU A 50 6.23 -10.61 -4.71
CA GLU A 50 5.35 -10.67 -5.90
C GLU A 50 3.88 -10.96 -5.51
N TYR A 51 3.64 -11.84 -4.53
CA TYR A 51 2.29 -12.11 -4.02
C TYR A 51 1.68 -10.86 -3.39
N LEU A 52 2.42 -10.18 -2.51
CA LEU A 52 1.95 -8.97 -1.83
C LEU A 52 1.71 -7.85 -2.85
N SER A 53 2.60 -7.69 -3.83
CA SER A 53 2.42 -6.73 -4.93
C SER A 53 1.17 -7.02 -5.75
N LYS A 54 0.93 -8.27 -6.15
CA LYS A 54 -0.29 -8.66 -6.90
C LYS A 54 -1.56 -8.42 -6.10
N LYS A 55 -1.53 -8.67 -4.79
CA LYS A 55 -2.67 -8.38 -3.91
C LYS A 55 -2.93 -6.87 -3.83
N ARG A 56 -1.89 -6.07 -3.62
CA ARG A 56 -1.98 -4.60 -3.68
C ARG A 56 -2.59 -4.15 -5.00
N ASP A 57 -2.08 -4.62 -6.14
CA ASP A 57 -2.58 -4.21 -7.47
C ASP A 57 -4.06 -4.58 -7.64
N LYS A 58 -4.48 -5.74 -7.14
CA LYS A 58 -5.90 -6.13 -7.13
C LYS A 58 -6.73 -5.18 -6.26
N ASP A 59 -6.25 -4.80 -5.09
CA ASP A 59 -6.96 -3.90 -4.19
C ASP A 59 -7.02 -2.47 -4.77
N ILE A 60 -5.97 -2.03 -5.47
CA ILE A 60 -5.93 -0.78 -6.26
C ILE A 60 -7.01 -0.78 -7.35
N LEU A 61 -7.08 -1.84 -8.16
CA LEU A 61 -8.03 -1.90 -9.28
C LEU A 61 -9.48 -1.95 -8.83
N ASN A 62 -9.72 -2.42 -7.61
CA ASN A 62 -11.06 -2.46 -7.00
C ASN A 62 -11.35 -1.22 -6.13
N ARG A 63 -10.46 -0.21 -6.11
CA ARG A 63 -10.71 1.02 -5.36
C ARG A 63 -11.85 1.79 -6.01
N ILE A 64 -12.93 2.00 -5.26
CA ILE A 64 -14.00 2.92 -5.66
C ILE A 64 -13.68 4.24 -4.99
N TYR A 65 -12.86 5.05 -5.66
CA TYR A 65 -12.55 6.41 -5.24
C TYR A 65 -13.01 7.38 -6.33
N THR A 66 -14.03 8.20 -6.04
CA THR A 66 -14.31 9.37 -6.88
C THR A 66 -13.44 10.54 -6.42
N VAL A 67 -13.22 11.53 -7.30
CA VAL A 67 -12.49 12.76 -6.91
C VAL A 67 -13.13 13.45 -5.69
N SER A 68 -14.46 13.42 -5.59
CA SER A 68 -15.21 13.98 -4.47
C SER A 68 -14.94 13.23 -3.17
N ASP A 69 -14.97 11.89 -3.22
CA ASP A 69 -14.65 11.07 -2.05
C ASP A 69 -13.21 11.31 -1.61
N PHE A 70 -12.27 11.42 -2.57
CA PHE A 70 -10.86 11.65 -2.27
C PHE A 70 -10.66 12.98 -1.57
N CYS A 71 -11.20 14.07 -2.13
CA CYS A 71 -11.10 15.38 -1.52
C CYS A 71 -11.73 15.41 -0.12
N SER A 72 -12.88 14.76 0.06
CA SER A 72 -13.56 14.66 1.36
C SER A 72 -12.71 13.92 2.40
N HIS A 73 -12.08 12.79 2.03
CA HIS A 73 -11.19 12.06 2.92
C HIS A 73 -9.92 12.84 3.20
N PHE A 74 -9.27 13.39 2.17
CA PHE A 74 -8.01 14.12 2.27
C PHE A 74 -8.11 15.33 3.20
N ASN A 75 -9.24 16.05 3.16
CA ASN A 75 -9.48 17.19 4.04
C ASN A 75 -9.65 16.81 5.52
N LYS A 76 -9.99 15.55 5.82
CA LYS A 76 -10.10 15.03 7.20
C LYS A 76 -8.79 14.43 7.67
N ASP A 77 -8.18 13.60 6.83
CA ASP A 77 -6.92 12.93 7.06
C ASP A 77 -6.17 12.75 5.73
N SER A 78 -5.25 13.66 5.44
CA SER A 78 -4.51 13.65 4.19
C SER A 78 -3.61 12.42 4.07
N LYS A 79 -3.04 11.95 5.18
CA LYS A 79 -2.14 10.79 5.17
C LYS A 79 -2.92 9.54 4.83
N SER A 80 -4.01 9.27 5.56
CA SER A 80 -4.84 8.09 5.30
C SER A 80 -5.44 8.11 3.89
N ALA A 81 -5.86 9.28 3.40
CA ALA A 81 -6.37 9.41 2.04
C ALA A 81 -5.30 9.10 0.98
N LEU A 82 -4.05 9.53 1.19
CA LEU A 82 -2.94 9.18 0.29
C LEU A 82 -2.59 7.70 0.39
N GLU A 83 -2.53 7.12 1.59
CA GLU A 83 -2.29 5.69 1.78
C GLU A 83 -3.32 4.84 1.02
N ASP A 84 -4.60 5.25 1.07
CA ASP A 84 -5.66 4.61 0.30
C ASP A 84 -5.57 4.87 -1.21
N LEU A 85 -5.19 6.08 -1.62
CA LEU A 85 -5.05 6.42 -3.04
C LEU A 85 -3.96 5.57 -3.71
N PHE A 86 -2.79 5.46 -3.07
CA PHE A 86 -1.61 4.76 -3.58
C PHE A 86 -1.56 3.27 -3.18
N GLN A 87 -2.47 2.83 -2.29
CA GLN A 87 -2.44 1.53 -1.62
C GLN A 87 -1.03 1.18 -1.11
N GLU A 88 -0.44 2.08 -0.35
CA GLU A 88 0.82 1.86 0.35
C GLU A 88 0.83 2.55 1.71
N PRO A 89 1.55 2.02 2.72
CA PRO A 89 1.77 2.73 3.97
C PRO A 89 2.74 3.90 3.76
N LEU A 90 2.39 5.06 4.30
CA LEU A 90 3.20 6.26 4.23
C LEU A 90 3.73 6.61 5.63
N ASN A 91 5.00 7.00 5.68
CA ASN A 91 5.55 7.61 6.89
C ASN A 91 5.55 9.14 6.73
N ASP A 92 5.75 9.84 7.84
CA ASP A 92 5.63 11.30 7.85
C ASP A 92 6.71 11.96 6.97
N TYR A 93 7.87 11.30 6.82
CA TYR A 93 8.89 11.72 5.87
C TYR A 93 8.35 11.72 4.44
N LYS A 94 7.79 10.61 3.94
CA LYS A 94 7.19 10.54 2.60
C LYS A 94 6.14 11.64 2.42
N VAL A 95 5.19 11.74 3.34
CA VAL A 95 4.11 12.75 3.27
C VAL A 95 4.69 14.17 3.21
N SER A 96 5.74 14.47 3.97
CA SER A 96 6.40 15.79 3.95
C SER A 96 7.06 16.17 2.61
N GLN A 97 7.34 15.19 1.74
CA GLN A 97 7.90 15.46 0.41
C GLN A 97 6.84 15.92 -0.60
N LEU A 98 5.55 15.80 -0.26
CA LEU A 98 4.47 16.26 -1.13
C LEU A 98 4.34 17.78 -1.08
N ASN A 99 4.77 18.44 -2.15
CA ASN A 99 4.68 19.90 -2.28
C ASN A 99 3.30 20.38 -2.75
N GLN A 100 2.46 19.47 -3.26
CA GLN A 100 1.11 19.76 -3.71
C GLN A 100 0.10 19.63 -2.56
N THR A 101 -0.64 20.69 -2.27
CA THR A 101 -1.68 20.69 -1.21
C THR A 101 -3.10 20.61 -1.77
N ASN A 102 -3.28 20.80 -3.07
CA ASN A 102 -4.59 20.72 -3.71
C ASN A 102 -4.98 19.26 -3.99
N ALA A 103 -5.93 18.73 -3.21
CA ALA A 103 -6.44 17.36 -3.34
C ALA A 103 -6.97 17.02 -4.75
N ILE A 104 -7.63 17.96 -5.43
CA ILE A 104 -8.14 17.72 -6.79
C ILE A 104 -6.97 17.47 -7.74
N LYS A 105 -5.95 18.33 -7.71
CA LYS A 105 -4.76 18.18 -8.56
C LYS A 105 -3.99 16.89 -8.26
N ILE A 106 -3.85 16.51 -6.99
CA ILE A 106 -3.22 15.24 -6.60
C ILE A 106 -3.95 14.07 -7.26
N PHE A 107 -5.28 14.06 -7.16
CA PHE A 107 -6.11 13.00 -7.73
C PHE A 107 -5.99 12.97 -9.26
N GLU A 108 -6.11 14.12 -9.92
CA GLU A 108 -6.00 14.25 -11.38
C GLU A 108 -4.64 13.73 -11.89
N ILE A 109 -3.53 14.21 -11.32
CA ILE A 109 -2.19 13.76 -11.72
C ILE A 109 -2.06 12.25 -11.53
N HIS A 110 -2.49 11.73 -10.38
CA HIS A 110 -2.40 10.29 -10.11
C HIS A 110 -3.31 9.46 -11.02
N SER A 111 -4.49 9.95 -11.40
CA SER A 111 -5.41 9.30 -12.33
C SER A 111 -4.84 9.17 -13.74
N ASP A 112 -3.94 10.06 -14.14
CA ASP A 112 -3.24 10.01 -15.43
C ASP A 112 -2.04 9.05 -15.45
N LEU A 113 -1.62 8.55 -14.28
CA LEU A 113 -0.51 7.61 -14.13
C LEU A 113 -0.99 6.15 -14.11
N PRO A 114 -0.09 5.17 -14.35
CA PRO A 114 -0.42 3.76 -14.15
C PRO A 114 -0.96 3.51 -12.73
N PRO A 115 -2.04 2.72 -12.55
CA PRO A 115 -2.63 2.50 -11.23
C PRO A 115 -1.66 1.96 -10.17
N SER A 116 -0.63 1.21 -10.59
CA SER A 116 0.39 0.63 -9.72
C SER A 116 1.48 1.61 -9.28
N THR A 117 1.45 2.87 -9.74
CA THR A 117 2.44 3.91 -9.40
C THR A 117 2.59 4.06 -7.88
N TRP A 118 3.83 4.11 -7.41
CA TRP A 118 4.13 4.34 -6.00
C TRP A 118 4.18 5.84 -5.72
N PHE A 119 3.87 6.24 -4.49
CA PHE A 119 3.83 7.61 -4.01
C PHE A 119 5.13 8.36 -4.30
N MET A 120 6.28 7.75 -4.04
CA MET A 120 7.57 8.40 -4.30
C MET A 120 7.84 8.64 -5.79
N ASP A 121 7.36 7.74 -6.67
CA ASP A 121 7.46 7.94 -8.12
C ASP A 121 6.48 9.03 -8.59
N PHE A 122 5.30 9.07 -7.98
CA PHE A 122 4.31 10.12 -8.22
C PHE A 122 4.81 11.52 -7.89
N LEU A 123 5.66 11.68 -6.86
CA LEU A 123 6.24 12.98 -6.50
C LEU A 123 7.06 13.63 -7.63
N LEU A 124 7.53 12.86 -8.61
CA LEU A 124 8.25 13.38 -9.78
C LEU A 124 7.34 14.21 -10.72
N TYR A 125 6.02 14.16 -10.50
CA TYR A 125 5.00 14.81 -11.33
C TYR A 125 4.22 15.90 -10.58
N THR A 126 4.53 16.16 -9.31
CA THR A 126 3.79 17.10 -8.43
C THR A 126 4.47 18.43 -8.19
#